data_AF-A0A918BYF1-F1
#
_entry.id   AF-A0A918BYF1-F1
#
_cell.length_a   1.000
_cell.length_b   1.000
_cell.length_c   1.000
_cell.angle_alpha   90.00
_cell.angle_beta   90.00
_cell.angle_gamma   90.00
#
_symmetry.space_group_name_H-M   'P 1'
#
loop_
_entity.id
_entity.type
_entity.pdbx_description
1 polymer ?
#
loop_
_entity_poly.entity_id
_entity_poly.type
_entity_poly.pdbx_seq_one_letter_code
_entity_poly.pdbx_strand_id
1 'polypeptide(L)'
;MPTAVDPAAEYVVFDLETTGLSHERDAIVEIGAMRVRGGQVLHGEVFQTLVHPQDAAGNSVSIPWYTQRVHGISDSMVRGAPRLDSVLPEFLEFVGGAAVVAHNISFDSGFMRAAARRHGLIWQPARELCTVQLSRRAFPNERGHKLDALAMRLGLEFEAGGRHRSLGDVRVTAEAFVQLMQRLELASSAAK
;
A
#
# COMPACT_ATOMS: atom_id res chain seq x y z
N MET A 1 11.24 18.17 13.34
CA MET A 1 11.66 16.80 12.98
C MET A 1 11.50 15.98 14.24
N PRO A 2 10.59 14.98 14.31
CA PRO A 2 10.57 14.10 15.47
C PRO A 2 11.87 13.29 15.44
N THR A 3 12.62 13.38 16.53
CA THR A 3 13.80 12.59 16.85
C THR A 3 13.35 11.41 17.71
N ALA A 4 13.76 10.20 17.35
CA ALA A 4 13.30 8.91 17.87
C ALA A 4 11.87 8.55 17.45
N VAL A 5 11.68 7.30 17.01
CA VAL A 5 10.38 6.71 16.69
C VAL A 5 9.43 6.94 17.86
N ASP A 6 8.47 7.86 17.68
CA ASP A 6 7.43 8.11 18.66
C ASP A 6 6.67 6.78 18.88
N PRO A 7 6.65 6.25 20.12
CA PRO A 7 5.97 4.98 20.39
C PRO A 7 4.45 5.07 20.14
N ALA A 8 3.89 6.27 20.07
CA ALA A 8 2.51 6.52 19.66
C ALA A 8 2.35 6.71 18.14
N ALA A 9 3.44 6.80 17.36
CA ALA A 9 3.34 6.92 15.91
C ALA A 9 2.76 5.64 15.31
N GLU A 10 1.64 5.82 14.64
CA GLU A 10 0.90 4.76 13.99
C GLU A 10 0.85 5.01 12.48
N TYR A 11 1.17 3.97 11.74
CA TYR A 11 1.14 3.96 10.28
C TYR A 11 0.31 2.79 9.78
N VAL A 12 -0.39 3.02 8.66
CA VAL A 12 -1.01 1.96 7.87
C VAL A 12 -0.24 1.84 6.56
N VAL A 13 0.42 0.70 6.39
CA VAL A 13 1.09 0.36 5.13
C VAL A 13 0.08 -0.38 4.28
N PHE A 14 -0.14 0.04 3.04
CA PHE A 14 -1.12 -0.57 2.16
C PHE A 14 -0.64 -0.63 0.70
N ASP A 15 -1.27 -1.52 -0.06
CA ASP A 15 -1.02 -1.75 -1.47
C ASP A 15 -2.32 -2.19 -2.16
N LEU A 16 -2.46 -1.83 -3.44
CA LEU A 16 -3.63 -2.14 -4.25
C LEU A 16 -3.26 -2.89 -5.51
N GLU A 17 -4.03 -3.93 -5.80
CA GLU A 17 -4.07 -4.53 -7.13
C GLU A 17 -5.27 -3.99 -7.90
N THR A 18 -5.11 -3.72 -9.20
CA THR A 18 -6.08 -2.97 -10.00
C THR A 18 -6.23 -3.52 -11.41
N THR A 19 -7.33 -3.18 -12.09
CA THR A 19 -7.56 -3.56 -13.49
C THR A 19 -6.71 -2.74 -14.49
N GLY A 20 -5.99 -1.72 -14.02
CA GLY A 20 -5.19 -0.82 -14.85
C GLY A 20 -4.62 0.34 -14.03
N LEU A 21 -4.02 1.34 -14.69
CA LEU A 21 -3.22 2.38 -14.01
C LEU A 21 -3.97 3.68 -13.71
N SER A 22 -5.21 3.83 -14.19
CA SER A 22 -5.98 5.06 -14.09
C SER A 22 -6.95 5.00 -12.91
N HIS A 23 -6.68 5.74 -11.83
CA HIS A 23 -7.61 5.86 -10.69
C HIS A 23 -9.01 6.39 -11.07
N GLU A 24 -9.13 7.09 -12.20
CA GLU A 24 -10.42 7.57 -12.71
C GLU A 24 -11.24 6.50 -13.45
N ARG A 25 -10.59 5.56 -14.14
CA ARG A 25 -11.26 4.61 -15.05
C ARG A 25 -11.17 3.15 -14.62
N ASP A 26 -10.07 2.77 -13.99
CA ASP A 26 -9.77 1.41 -13.59
C ASP A 26 -10.30 1.11 -12.18
N ALA A 27 -10.52 -0.17 -11.90
CA ALA A 27 -11.10 -0.65 -10.66
C ALA A 27 -10.06 -1.33 -9.77
N ILE A 28 -10.28 -1.28 -8.46
CA ILE A 28 -9.52 -2.02 -7.46
C ILE A 28 -10.01 -3.48 -7.45
N VAL A 29 -9.09 -4.44 -7.42
CA VAL A 29 -9.38 -5.88 -7.35
C VAL A 29 -8.85 -6.55 -6.09
N GLU A 30 -7.90 -5.94 -5.39
CA GLU A 30 -7.46 -6.38 -4.07
C GLU A 30 -6.99 -5.17 -3.24
N ILE A 31 -7.23 -5.23 -1.94
CA ILE A 31 -6.69 -4.30 -0.96
C ILE A 31 -5.95 -5.13 0.07
N GLY A 32 -4.69 -4.79 0.31
CA GLY A 32 -3.90 -5.30 1.42
C GLY A 32 -3.42 -4.14 2.26
N ALA A 33 -3.45 -4.30 3.59
CA ALA A 33 -2.88 -3.33 4.51
C ALA A 33 -2.47 -3.97 5.83
N MET A 34 -1.52 -3.34 6.52
CA MET A 34 -1.10 -3.73 7.85
C MET A 34 -0.64 -2.55 8.70
N ARG A 35 -0.73 -2.73 10.02
CA ARG A 35 -0.31 -1.70 10.97
C ARG A 35 1.18 -1.75 11.25
N VAL A 36 1.79 -0.58 11.36
CA VAL A 36 3.11 -0.37 11.98
C VAL A 36 2.93 0.60 13.14
N ARG A 37 3.36 0.21 14.35
CA ARG A 37 3.26 1.04 15.55
C ARG A 37 4.59 1.01 16.30
N GLY A 38 5.07 2.18 16.73
CA GLY A 38 6.33 2.26 17.47
C GLY A 38 7.53 1.65 16.74
N GLY A 39 7.53 1.69 15.40
CA GLY A 39 8.60 1.11 14.58
C GLY A 39 8.59 -0.41 14.49
N GLN A 40 7.47 -1.06 14.81
CA GLN A 40 7.30 -2.50 14.69
C GLN A 40 6.12 -2.82 13.78
N VAL A 41 6.28 -3.82 12.91
CA VAL A 41 5.20 -4.36 12.08
C VAL A 41 4.30 -5.24 12.93
N LEU A 42 3.00 -4.94 12.95
CA LEU A 42 2.03 -5.71 13.72
C LEU A 42 1.38 -6.76 12.81
N HIS A 43 2.00 -7.94 12.69
CA HIS A 43 1.53 -9.01 11.80
C HIS A 43 0.10 -9.52 12.08
N GLY A 44 -0.44 -9.27 13.27
CA GLY A 44 -1.83 -9.59 13.63
C GLY A 44 -2.86 -8.51 13.29
N GLU A 45 -2.43 -7.28 12.97
CA GLU A 45 -3.30 -6.18 12.57
C GLU A 45 -3.24 -6.00 11.05
N VAL A 46 -4.02 -6.83 10.34
CA VAL A 46 -4.03 -6.91 8.87
C VAL A 46 -5.45 -6.69 8.35
N PHE A 47 -5.55 -5.93 7.26
CA PHE A 47 -6.74 -5.86 6.41
C PHE A 47 -6.39 -6.47 5.06
N GLN A 48 -7.14 -7.47 4.61
CA GLN A 48 -6.95 -8.02 3.27
C GLN A 48 -8.30 -8.46 2.70
N THR A 49 -8.58 -8.03 1.48
CA THR A 49 -9.77 -8.50 0.77
C THR A 49 -9.59 -8.40 -0.74
N LEU A 50 -10.16 -9.38 -1.45
CA LEU A 50 -10.44 -9.23 -2.88
C LEU A 50 -11.64 -8.29 -3.05
N VAL A 51 -11.69 -7.60 -4.18
CA VAL A 51 -12.77 -6.68 -4.51
C VAL A 51 -13.35 -7.07 -5.86
N HIS A 52 -14.68 -7.12 -5.94
CA HIS A 52 -15.37 -7.27 -7.21
C HIS A 52 -15.28 -5.97 -8.00
N PRO A 53 -14.56 -5.93 -9.14
CA PRO A 53 -14.29 -4.69 -9.83
C PRO A 53 -15.52 -4.16 -10.56
N GLN A 54 -15.76 -2.85 -10.42
CA GLN A 54 -16.87 -2.15 -11.06
C GLN A 54 -16.39 -0.87 -11.75
N ASP A 55 -17.05 -0.49 -12.85
CA ASP A 55 -16.86 0.81 -13.48
C ASP A 55 -17.53 1.93 -12.65
N ALA A 56 -17.38 3.18 -13.11
CA ALA A 56 -17.98 4.34 -12.46
C ALA A 56 -19.52 4.35 -12.47
N ALA A 57 -20.16 3.53 -13.31
CA ALA A 57 -21.61 3.38 -13.36
C ALA A 57 -22.10 2.19 -12.50
N GLY A 58 -21.19 1.48 -11.83
CA GLY A 58 -21.51 0.33 -10.97
C GLY A 58 -21.65 -1.00 -11.72
N ASN A 59 -21.31 -1.07 -13.01
CA ASN A 59 -21.32 -2.31 -13.77
C ASN A 59 -20.05 -3.10 -13.51
N SER A 60 -20.16 -4.43 -13.46
CA SER A 60 -19.00 -5.32 -13.36
C SER A 60 -18.08 -5.14 -14.57
N VAL A 61 -16.77 -5.06 -14.32
CA VAL A 61 -15.76 -5.02 -15.38
C VAL A 61 -14.86 -6.25 -15.30
N SER A 62 -14.47 -6.79 -16.44
CA SER A 62 -13.52 -7.90 -16.49
C SER A 62 -12.10 -7.43 -16.18
N ILE A 63 -11.32 -8.29 -15.52
CA ILE A 63 -9.89 -8.06 -15.29
C ILE A 63 -9.13 -8.26 -16.61
N PRO A 64 -8.42 -7.24 -17.12
CA PRO A 64 -7.64 -7.40 -18.34
C PRO A 64 -6.52 -8.43 -18.21
N TRP A 65 -6.21 -9.13 -19.30
CA TRP A 65 -5.18 -10.18 -19.31
C TRP A 65 -3.80 -9.69 -18.84
N TYR A 66 -3.46 -8.42 -19.10
CA TYR A 66 -2.14 -7.87 -18.79
C TYR A 66 -1.96 -7.58 -17.30
N THR A 67 -3.01 -7.17 -16.58
CA THR A 67 -2.96 -7.01 -15.11
C THR A 67 -3.09 -8.36 -14.41
N GLN A 68 -3.96 -9.26 -14.89
CA GLN A 68 -4.03 -10.63 -14.38
C GLN A 68 -2.67 -11.36 -14.48
N ARG A 69 -1.88 -11.12 -15.55
CA ARG A 69 -0.52 -11.67 -15.67
C ARG A 69 0.47 -11.13 -14.64
N VAL A 70 0.20 -9.95 -14.05
CA VAL A 70 1.03 -9.35 -13.01
C VAL A 70 0.63 -9.90 -11.66
N HIS A 71 -0.64 -9.71 -11.26
CA HIS A 71 -1.09 -10.01 -9.90
C HIS A 71 -1.74 -11.39 -9.72
N GLY A 72 -1.97 -12.13 -10.81
CA GLY A 72 -2.52 -13.49 -10.78
C GLY A 72 -4.01 -13.61 -10.41
N ILE A 73 -4.69 -12.48 -10.20
CA ILE A 73 -6.12 -12.45 -9.80
C ILE A 73 -6.98 -12.56 -11.06
N SER A 74 -7.83 -13.59 -11.10
CA SER A 74 -8.75 -13.85 -12.21
C SER A 74 -10.17 -13.36 -11.92
N ASP A 75 -10.98 -13.20 -12.97
CA ASP A 75 -12.42 -12.93 -12.85
C ASP A 75 -13.15 -13.98 -11.98
N SER A 76 -12.69 -15.23 -11.98
CA SER A 76 -13.27 -16.29 -11.14
C SER A 76 -13.02 -16.07 -9.65
N MET A 77 -11.87 -15.50 -9.27
CA MET A 77 -11.55 -15.20 -7.87
C MET A 77 -12.40 -14.05 -7.32
N VAL A 78 -12.66 -13.02 -8.13
CA VAL A 78 -13.40 -11.81 -7.71
C VAL A 78 -14.91 -11.89 -7.93
N ARG A 79 -15.41 -12.96 -8.56
CA ARG A 79 -16.85 -13.11 -8.87
C ARG A 79 -17.74 -13.03 -7.64
N GLY A 80 -17.30 -13.63 -6.52
CA GLY A 80 -18.02 -13.62 -5.25
C GLY A 80 -17.43 -12.66 -4.21
N ALA A 81 -16.45 -11.86 -4.60
CA ALA A 81 -15.83 -10.88 -3.70
C ALA A 81 -16.81 -9.73 -3.39
N PRO A 82 -16.66 -9.05 -2.25
CA PRO A 82 -17.47 -7.88 -1.94
C PRO A 82 -17.19 -6.74 -2.93
N ARG A 83 -18.18 -5.87 -3.12
CA ARG A 83 -18.05 -4.66 -3.92
C ARG A 83 -17.28 -3.58 -3.17
N LEU A 84 -16.67 -2.66 -3.92
CA LEU A 84 -15.85 -1.60 -3.34
C LEU A 84 -16.66 -0.67 -2.41
N ASP A 85 -17.93 -0.42 -2.71
CA ASP A 85 -18.83 0.39 -1.86
C ASP A 85 -19.02 -0.18 -0.45
N SER A 86 -18.90 -1.50 -0.29
CA SER A 86 -19.00 -2.20 0.98
C SER A 86 -17.65 -2.25 1.69
N VAL A 87 -16.58 -2.48 0.94
CA VAL A 87 -15.21 -2.61 1.46
C VAL A 87 -14.59 -1.28 1.87
N LEU A 88 -14.88 -0.21 1.13
CA LEU A 88 -14.21 1.08 1.29
C LEU A 88 -14.44 1.69 2.68
N PRO A 89 -15.67 1.74 3.24
CA PRO A 89 -15.86 2.20 4.62
C PRO A 89 -15.02 1.43 5.65
N GLU A 90 -14.97 0.10 5.55
CA GLU A 90 -14.19 -0.75 6.46
C GLU A 90 -12.68 -0.45 6.34
N PHE A 91 -12.19 -0.25 5.11
CA PHE A 91 -10.80 0.14 4.89
C PHE A 91 -10.48 1.54 5.44
N LEU A 92 -11.38 2.51 5.26
CA LEU A 92 -11.20 3.85 5.82
C LEU A 92 -11.23 3.83 7.35
N GLU A 93 -12.06 2.99 7.96
CA GLU A 93 -12.06 2.77 9.41
C GLU A 93 -10.74 2.12 9.88
N PHE A 94 -10.24 1.13 9.14
CA PHE A 94 -8.95 0.52 9.41
C PHE A 94 -7.81 1.55 9.36
N VAL A 95 -7.82 2.45 8.37
CA VAL A 95 -6.88 3.58 8.27
C VAL A 95 -7.06 4.55 9.44
N GLY A 96 -8.30 4.88 9.79
CA GLY A 96 -8.64 5.82 10.85
C GLY A 96 -7.93 7.16 10.67
N GLY A 97 -7.27 7.64 11.74
CA GLY A 97 -6.46 8.86 11.72
C GLY A 97 -4.97 8.62 11.47
N ALA A 98 -4.55 7.42 11.09
CA ALA A 98 -3.13 7.09 10.93
C ALA A 98 -2.51 7.81 9.72
N ALA A 99 -1.18 7.92 9.73
CA ALA A 99 -0.45 8.19 8.50
C ALA A 99 -0.44 6.93 7.62
N VAL A 100 -0.51 7.08 6.31
CA VAL A 100 -0.49 5.96 5.38
C VAL A 100 0.83 5.88 4.63
N VAL A 101 1.22 4.67 4.26
CA VAL A 101 2.48 4.36 3.60
C VAL A 101 2.23 3.40 2.45
N ALA A 102 2.85 3.64 1.30
CA ALA A 102 2.86 2.68 0.19
C ALA A 102 4.13 2.80 -0.65
N HIS A 103 4.41 1.78 -1.45
CA HIS A 103 5.51 1.77 -2.38
C HIS A 103 5.11 2.42 -3.71
N ASN A 104 5.19 3.76 -3.73
CA ASN A 104 4.64 4.69 -4.75
C ASN A 104 3.25 5.26 -4.39
N ILE A 105 3.14 5.83 -3.19
CA ILE A 105 1.90 6.34 -2.57
C ILE A 105 0.94 7.15 -3.45
N SER A 106 1.45 7.87 -4.46
CA SER A 106 0.60 8.64 -5.38
C SER A 106 -0.35 7.76 -6.17
N PHE A 107 0.05 6.52 -6.46
CA PHE A 107 -0.79 5.54 -7.16
C PHE A 107 -1.94 5.10 -6.24
N ASP A 108 -1.61 4.49 -5.11
CA ASP A 108 -2.58 3.88 -4.20
C ASP A 108 -3.53 4.91 -3.60
N SER A 109 -2.98 6.04 -3.12
CA SER A 109 -3.81 7.15 -2.60
C SER A 109 -4.61 7.85 -3.69
N GLY A 110 -4.16 7.77 -4.96
CA GLY A 110 -4.94 8.23 -6.11
C GLY A 110 -6.23 7.43 -6.28
N PHE A 111 -6.12 6.10 -6.24
CA PHE A 111 -7.28 5.20 -6.27
C PHE A 111 -8.21 5.40 -5.07
N MET A 112 -7.66 5.50 -3.85
CA MET A 112 -8.46 5.74 -2.65
C MET A 112 -9.21 7.06 -2.68
N ARG A 113 -8.56 8.14 -3.14
CA ARG A 113 -9.20 9.46 -3.28
C ARG A 113 -10.31 9.44 -4.33
N ALA A 114 -10.09 8.79 -5.47
CA ALA A 114 -11.10 8.66 -6.51
C ALA A 114 -12.30 7.82 -6.03
N ALA A 115 -12.03 6.69 -5.36
CA ALA A 115 -13.06 5.84 -4.79
C ALA A 115 -13.87 6.57 -3.71
N ALA A 116 -13.21 7.21 -2.74
CA ALA A 116 -13.87 7.98 -1.68
C ALA A 116 -14.79 9.05 -2.28
N ARG A 117 -14.29 9.83 -3.25
CA ARG A 117 -15.09 10.84 -3.97
C ARG A 117 -16.33 10.25 -4.64
N ARG A 118 -16.21 9.09 -5.31
CA ARG A 118 -17.33 8.42 -6.00
C ARG A 118 -18.42 7.95 -5.03
N HIS A 119 -18.04 7.56 -3.82
CA HIS A 119 -18.96 7.03 -2.80
C HIS A 119 -19.38 8.08 -1.76
N GLY A 120 -19.05 9.36 -1.95
CA GLY A 120 -19.38 10.42 -0.99
C GLY A 120 -18.65 10.29 0.36
N LEU A 121 -17.52 9.60 0.38
CA LEU A 121 -16.64 9.41 1.53
C LEU A 121 -15.42 10.34 1.44
N ILE A 122 -14.64 10.40 2.51
CA ILE A 122 -13.46 11.27 2.60
C ILE A 122 -12.20 10.43 2.80
N TRP A 123 -11.25 10.57 1.88
CA TRP A 123 -9.88 10.09 2.06
C TRP A 123 -9.05 11.18 2.74
N GLN A 124 -8.73 10.99 4.02
CA GLN A 124 -8.06 11.99 4.86
C GLN A 124 -7.10 11.37 5.89
N PRO A 125 -6.08 10.61 5.44
CA PRO A 125 -5.04 10.13 6.35
C PRO A 125 -4.28 11.32 6.96
N ALA A 126 -3.68 11.14 8.14
CA ALA A 126 -2.93 12.22 8.78
C ALA A 126 -1.75 12.71 7.92
N ARG A 127 -1.11 11.77 7.21
CA ARG A 127 -0.03 12.01 6.24
C ARG A 127 0.00 10.89 5.19
N GLU A 128 0.53 11.19 4.01
CA GLU A 128 0.85 10.20 2.97
C GLU A 128 2.38 10.11 2.83
N LEU A 129 2.94 8.90 2.98
CA LEU A 129 4.39 8.65 2.91
C LEU A 129 4.72 7.64 1.81
N CYS A 130 5.83 7.88 1.10
CA CYS A 130 6.25 7.07 -0.03
C CYS A 130 7.58 6.38 0.24
N THR A 131 7.61 5.05 0.25
CA THR A 131 8.86 4.31 0.48
C THR A 131 9.87 4.47 -0.67
N VAL A 132 9.43 4.80 -1.89
CA VAL A 132 10.35 5.20 -2.99
C VAL A 132 11.08 6.49 -2.65
N GLN A 133 10.39 7.49 -2.11
CA GLN A 133 11.01 8.77 -1.73
C GLN A 133 11.95 8.58 -0.53
N LEU A 134 11.53 7.80 0.47
CA LEU A 134 12.37 7.45 1.62
C LEU A 134 13.62 6.67 1.17
N SER A 135 13.45 5.72 0.24
CA SER A 135 14.55 4.94 -0.33
C SER A 135 15.56 5.83 -1.06
N ARG A 136 15.12 6.79 -1.88
CA ARG A 136 16.01 7.78 -2.54
C ARG A 136 16.81 8.60 -1.54
N ARG A 137 16.20 8.99 -0.42
CA ARG A 137 16.89 9.74 0.64
C ARG A 137 17.90 8.88 1.39
N ALA A 138 17.54 7.62 1.69
CA ALA A 138 18.39 6.70 2.43
C ALA A 138 19.55 6.13 1.60
N PHE A 139 19.36 6.11 0.27
CA PHE A 139 20.29 5.54 -0.71
C PHE A 139 20.42 6.46 -1.93
N PRO A 140 21.03 7.66 -1.79
CA PRO A 140 21.04 8.67 -2.85
C PRO A 140 21.84 8.29 -4.11
N ASN A 141 22.75 7.32 -4.00
CA ASN A 141 23.61 6.88 -5.11
C ASN A 141 23.04 5.66 -5.86
N GLU A 142 21.89 5.14 -5.43
CA GLU A 142 21.26 3.98 -6.05
C GLU A 142 20.43 4.36 -7.27
N ARG A 143 20.49 3.53 -8.32
CA ARG A 143 19.72 3.77 -9.55
C ARG A 143 18.29 3.22 -9.48
N GLY A 144 18.07 2.17 -8.68
CA GLY A 144 16.81 1.43 -8.62
C GLY A 144 16.12 1.51 -7.26
N HIS A 145 14.86 1.95 -7.27
CA HIS A 145 14.03 2.08 -6.06
C HIS A 145 12.67 1.35 -6.17
N LYS A 146 12.53 0.44 -7.15
CA LYS A 146 11.40 -0.50 -7.19
C LYS A 146 11.44 -1.43 -5.98
N LEU A 147 10.29 -2.00 -5.61
CA LEU A 147 10.17 -2.80 -4.39
C LEU A 147 11.14 -3.97 -4.38
N ASP A 148 11.31 -4.67 -5.52
CA ASP A 148 12.29 -5.76 -5.67
C ASP A 148 13.73 -5.31 -5.39
N ALA A 149 14.14 -4.17 -5.95
CA ALA A 149 15.49 -3.63 -5.74
C ALA A 149 15.68 -3.13 -4.29
N LEU A 150 14.62 -2.60 -3.68
CA LEU A 150 14.64 -2.17 -2.30
C LEU A 150 14.71 -3.37 -1.34
N ALA A 151 13.90 -4.40 -1.57
CA ALA A 151 13.86 -5.62 -0.78
C ALA A 151 15.23 -6.30 -0.78
N MET A 152 15.80 -6.53 -1.96
CA MET A 152 17.14 -7.10 -2.12
C MET A 152 18.20 -6.30 -1.34
N ARG A 153 18.15 -4.96 -1.41
CA ARG A 153 19.12 -4.09 -0.72
C ARG A 153 18.99 -4.14 0.79
N LEU A 154 17.78 -4.33 1.30
CA LEU A 154 17.48 -4.39 2.73
C LEU A 154 17.51 -5.82 3.28
N GLY A 155 17.86 -6.82 2.45
CA GLY A 155 17.84 -8.23 2.85
C GLY A 155 16.45 -8.76 3.17
N LEU A 156 15.42 -8.22 2.52
CA LEU A 156 14.02 -8.64 2.66
C LEU A 156 13.64 -9.60 1.55
N GLU A 157 12.79 -10.56 1.88
CA GLU A 157 12.30 -11.58 0.94
C GLU A 157 10.78 -11.52 0.85
N PHE A 158 10.26 -11.84 -0.34
CA PHE A 158 8.84 -12.09 -0.52
C PHE A 158 8.54 -13.55 -0.17
N GLU A 159 7.42 -13.80 0.51
CA GLU A 159 6.90 -15.16 0.62
C GLU A 159 6.61 -15.75 -0.77
N ALA A 160 6.67 -17.09 -0.87
CA ALA A 160 6.43 -17.79 -2.13
C ALA A 160 5.06 -17.42 -2.72
N GLY A 161 5.06 -16.79 -3.91
CA GLY A 161 3.83 -16.31 -4.56
C GLY A 161 3.22 -15.03 -3.96
N GLY A 162 3.93 -14.37 -3.03
CA GLY A 162 3.48 -13.13 -2.39
C GLY A 162 3.76 -11.86 -3.20
N ARG A 163 4.73 -11.88 -4.12
CA ARG A 163 5.02 -10.74 -5.00
C ARG A 163 3.85 -10.50 -5.95
N HIS A 164 3.40 -9.25 -6.08
CA HIS A 164 2.20 -8.86 -6.83
C HIS A 164 0.91 -9.44 -6.25
N ARG A 165 0.91 -9.66 -4.94
CA ARG A 165 -0.29 -9.81 -4.13
C ARG A 165 -0.23 -8.72 -3.09
N SER A 166 -1.32 -7.99 -2.92
CA SER A 166 -1.33 -6.78 -2.09
C SER A 166 -0.75 -7.02 -0.69
N LEU A 167 -1.16 -8.08 0.01
CA LEU A 167 -0.61 -8.36 1.35
C LEU A 167 0.87 -8.77 1.33
N GLY A 168 1.32 -9.49 0.30
CA GLY A 168 2.72 -9.88 0.17
C GLY A 168 3.63 -8.68 -0.09
N ASP A 169 3.21 -7.76 -0.96
CA ASP A 169 3.89 -6.50 -1.21
C ASP A 169 3.84 -5.58 0.03
N VAL A 170 2.73 -5.55 0.76
CA VAL A 170 2.57 -4.79 2.01
C VAL A 170 3.53 -5.25 3.10
N ARG A 171 3.71 -6.56 3.30
CA ARG A 171 4.65 -7.10 4.29
C ARG A 171 6.06 -6.59 4.03
N VAL A 172 6.54 -6.74 2.78
CA VAL A 172 7.86 -6.25 2.39
C VAL A 172 7.96 -4.73 2.50
N THR A 173 6.91 -4.00 2.10
CA THR A 173 6.86 -2.53 2.19
C THR A 173 6.90 -2.04 3.64
N ALA A 174 6.24 -2.74 4.57
CA ALA A 174 6.19 -2.37 5.98
C ALA A 174 7.56 -2.55 6.66
N GLU A 175 8.20 -3.70 6.43
CA GLU A 175 9.56 -3.94 6.91
C GLU A 175 10.56 -2.95 6.29
N ALA A 176 10.45 -2.70 4.99
CA ALA A 176 11.29 -1.73 4.32
C ALA A 176 11.08 -0.32 4.88
N PHE A 177 9.83 0.07 5.17
CA PHE A 177 9.51 1.36 5.77
C PHE A 177 10.18 1.53 7.14
N VAL A 178 10.07 0.53 8.03
CA VAL A 178 10.71 0.54 9.35
C VAL A 178 12.22 0.71 9.23
N GLN A 179 12.89 -0.09 8.39
CA GLN A 179 14.35 -0.01 8.21
C GLN A 179 14.79 1.33 7.59
N LEU A 180 14.02 1.87 6.64
CA LEU A 180 14.30 3.18 6.05
C LEU A 180 14.19 4.30 7.07
N MET A 181 13.17 4.28 7.94
CA MET A 181 12.99 5.26 9.00
C MET A 181 14.18 5.23 9.97
N GLN A 182 14.54 4.04 10.47
CA GLN A 182 15.71 3.86 11.36
C GLN A 182 17.00 4.39 10.73
N ARG A 183 17.25 4.07 9.46
CA ARG A 183 18.45 4.52 8.74
C ARG A 183 18.50 6.04 8.59
N LEU A 184 17.38 6.68 8.28
CA LEU A 184 17.29 8.14 8.11
C LEU A 184 17.42 8.88 9.45
N GLU A 185 16.96 8.30 10.55
CA GLU A 185 17.17 8.83 11.90
C GLU A 185 18.64 8.79 12.31
N LEU A 186 19.32 7.66 12.07
CA LEU A 186 20.76 7.51 12.34
C LEU A 186 21.58 8.52 11.53
N ALA A 187 21.29 8.68 10.24
CA ALA A 187 21.97 9.66 9.39
C ALA A 187 21.76 11.11 9.86
N SER A 188 20.57 11.44 10.38
CA SER A 188 20.26 12.77 10.92
C SER A 188 20.96 13.03 12.25
N SER A 189 21.27 11.98 13.01
CA SER A 189 21.96 12.07 14.30
C SER A 189 23.48 12.14 14.14
N ALA A 190 24.04 11.48 13.12
CA ALA A 190 25.47 11.54 12.79
C ALA A 190 25.90 12.84 12.09
N ALA A 191 24.94 13.60 11.55
CA ALA A 191 25.19 14.88 10.89
C ALA A 191 25.08 16.10 11.84
N LYS A 192 24.85 15.86 13.13
CA LYS A 192 24.91 16.86 14.20
C LYS A 192 26.22 16.71 14.98
#